data_AF-A0A7C1RAF6-F1
#
_entry.id   AF-A0A7C1RAF6-F1
#
_cell.length_a   1.000
_cell.length_b   1.000
_cell.length_c   1.000
_cell.angle_alpha   90.00
_cell.angle_beta   90.00
_cell.angle_gamma   90.00
#
_symmetry.space_group_name_H-M   'P 1'
#
loop_
_entity.id
_entity.type
_entity.pdbx_description
1 polymer ?
#
loop_
_entity_poly.entity_id
_entity_poly.type
_entity_poly.pdbx_seq_one_letter_code
_entity_poly.pdbx_strand_id
1 'polypeptide(L)'
;MVTVKKTRRRELKTSFLRITVGLAIFVFALFLMILGVDSALFYVLLGSFVVGPLISQAVWGTPVLRVEHNGKVCEIFAHDGLRKVAIIEDGYTSREILIEEPTETTVCGLRVRFYHKPHWLGAVLIVEIEGKKYRLP
;
A
#
# COMPACT_ATOMS: atom_id res chain seq x y z
N MET A 1 -14.40 2.17 24.21
CA MET A 1 -13.82 0.85 23.85
C MET A 1 -13.01 1.04 22.58
N VAL A 2 -11.74 0.63 22.58
CA VAL A 2 -10.83 0.83 21.44
C VAL A 2 -10.81 -0.42 20.58
N THR A 3 -11.16 -0.29 19.30
CA THR A 3 -11.11 -1.40 18.35
C THR A 3 -10.12 -1.07 17.25
N VAL A 4 -9.13 -1.94 17.04
CA VAL A 4 -8.17 -1.80 15.94
C VAL A 4 -8.33 -3.01 15.02
N LYS A 5 -8.68 -2.75 13.76
CA LYS A 5 -8.84 -3.79 12.73
C LYS A 5 -7.86 -3.52 11.60
N LYS A 6 -7.12 -4.55 11.19
CA LYS A 6 -6.31 -4.51 9.98
C LYS A 6 -7.21 -4.81 8.79
N THR A 7 -7.35 -3.85 7.90
CA THR A 7 -8.15 -3.94 6.67
C THR A 7 -7.26 -3.67 5.45
N ARG A 8 -7.79 -3.82 4.25
CA ARG A 8 -7.09 -3.49 2.99
C ARG A 8 -7.95 -2.49 2.22
N ARG A 9 -7.37 -1.36 1.84
CA ARG A 9 -8.03 -0.32 1.02
C ARG A 9 -7.65 -0.54 -0.43
N ARG A 10 -8.65 -0.72 -1.29
CA ARG A 10 -8.45 -0.75 -2.74
C ARG A 10 -8.52 0.68 -3.27
N GLU A 11 -7.39 1.24 -3.67
CA GLU A 11 -7.39 2.48 -4.42
C GLU A 11 -7.81 2.21 -5.87
N LEU A 12 -8.98 2.71 -6.27
CA LEU A 12 -9.50 2.58 -7.63
C LEU A 12 -8.68 3.38 -8.66
N LYS A 13 -8.05 4.49 -8.27
CA LYS A 13 -7.33 5.39 -9.20
C LYS A 13 -6.01 4.80 -9.73
N THR A 14 -5.24 4.14 -8.87
CA THR A 14 -4.01 3.41 -9.28
C THR A 14 -4.33 2.17 -10.09
N SER A 15 -5.56 1.66 -10.01
CA SER A 15 -6.05 0.57 -10.85
C SER A 15 -6.17 0.99 -12.33
N PHE A 16 -6.66 2.19 -12.61
CA PHE A 16 -6.83 2.67 -14.00
C PHE A 16 -5.49 2.83 -14.74
N LEU A 17 -4.50 3.50 -14.12
CA LEU A 17 -3.18 3.69 -14.75
C LEU A 17 -2.51 2.34 -15.05
N ARG A 18 -2.66 1.36 -14.15
CA ARG A 18 -2.09 0.02 -14.30
C ARG A 18 -2.83 -0.82 -15.34
N ILE A 19 -4.14 -0.69 -15.44
CA ILE A 19 -4.94 -1.31 -16.51
C ILE A 19 -4.52 -0.72 -17.86
N THR A 20 -4.34 0.60 -17.96
CA THR A 20 -3.89 1.24 -19.20
C THR A 20 -2.49 0.79 -19.60
N VAL A 21 -1.55 0.72 -18.65
CA VAL A 21 -0.19 0.21 -18.90
C VAL A 21 -0.21 -1.27 -19.30
N GLY A 22 -0.98 -2.10 -18.60
CA GLY A 22 -1.15 -3.51 -18.95
C GLY A 22 -1.77 -3.72 -20.33
N LEU A 23 -2.77 -2.92 -20.70
CA LEU A 23 -3.39 -2.93 -22.02
C LEU A 23 -2.40 -2.50 -23.11
N ALA A 24 -1.60 -1.46 -22.87
CA ALA A 24 -0.58 -1.01 -23.80
C ALA A 24 0.49 -2.09 -24.06
N ILE A 25 0.93 -2.78 -23.00
CA ILE A 25 1.87 -3.90 -23.10
C ILE A 25 1.25 -5.06 -23.88
N PHE A 26 -0.03 -5.37 -23.62
CA PHE A 26 -0.74 -6.43 -24.34
C PHE A 26 -0.86 -6.12 -25.84
N VAL A 27 -1.25 -4.90 -26.21
CA VAL A 27 -1.33 -4.46 -27.61
C VAL A 27 0.04 -4.50 -28.28
N PHE A 28 1.10 -4.08 -27.59
CA PHE A 28 2.47 -4.14 -28.11
C PHE A 28 2.95 -5.59 -28.33
N ALA A 29 2.66 -6.50 -27.39
CA ALA A 29 2.96 -7.93 -27.54
C ALA A 29 2.22 -8.54 -28.74
N LEU A 30 0.95 -8.16 -28.94
CA LEU A 30 0.14 -8.63 -30.06
C LEU A 30 0.68 -8.10 -31.42
N PHE A 31 1.16 -6.86 -31.45
CA PHE A 31 1.84 -6.27 -32.61
C PHE A 31 3.14 -7.02 -32.95
N LEU A 32 3.93 -7.41 -31.95
CA LEU A 32 5.15 -8.20 -32.15
C LEU A 32 4.89 -9.62 -32.66
N MET A 33 3.79 -10.26 -32.21
CA MET A 33 3.35 -11.54 -32.78
C MET A 33 2.99 -11.40 -34.27
N ILE A 34 2.26 -10.35 -34.65
CA ILE A 34 1.88 -10.10 -36.05
C ILE A 34 3.11 -9.87 -36.94
N LEU A 35 4.19 -9.28 -36.40
CA LEU A 35 5.46 -9.07 -37.10
C LEU A 35 6.34 -10.32 -37.23
N GLY A 36 5.90 -11.48 -36.71
CA GLY A 36 6.63 -12.75 -36.83
C GLY A 36 7.84 -12.88 -35.90
N VAL A 37 7.90 -12.06 -34.84
CA VAL A 37 8.95 -12.16 -33.81
C VAL A 37 8.54 -13.24 -32.79
N ASP A 38 8.71 -14.50 -33.19
CA ASP A 38 8.40 -15.68 -32.36
C ASP A 38 9.56 -16.00 -31.41
N SER A 39 9.67 -15.23 -30.33
CA SER A 39 10.53 -15.60 -29.20
C SER A 39 9.68 -15.81 -27.95
N ALA A 40 9.29 -17.07 -27.70
CA ALA A 40 8.56 -17.48 -26.49
C ALA A 40 9.25 -17.01 -25.19
N LEU A 41 10.58 -16.92 -25.21
CA LEU A 41 11.42 -16.41 -24.13
C LEU A 41 11.15 -14.93 -23.82
N PHE A 42 10.91 -14.10 -24.84
CA PHE A 42 10.55 -12.69 -24.68
C PHE A 42 9.19 -12.54 -24.01
N TYR A 43 8.18 -13.30 -24.43
CA TYR A 43 6.85 -13.26 -23.82
C TYR A 43 6.84 -13.77 -22.37
N VAL A 44 7.63 -14.80 -22.05
CA VAL A 44 7.77 -15.29 -20.67
C VAL A 44 8.47 -14.24 -19.79
N LEU A 45 9.56 -13.62 -20.26
CA LEU A 45 10.24 -12.54 -19.53
C LEU A 45 9.33 -11.32 -19.34
N LEU A 46 8.58 -10.92 -20.36
CA LEU A 46 7.64 -9.81 -20.29
C LEU A 46 6.51 -10.11 -19.29
N GLY A 47 5.93 -11.31 -19.35
CA GLY A 47 4.87 -11.74 -18.44
C GLY A 47 5.33 -11.84 -16.99
N SER A 48 6.52 -12.38 -16.75
CA SER A 48 7.03 -12.60 -15.39
C SER A 48 7.61 -11.35 -14.73
N PHE A 49 8.33 -10.51 -15.47
CA PHE A 49 8.96 -9.30 -14.90
C PHE A 49 8.09 -8.04 -14.96
N VAL A 50 7.16 -7.94 -15.92
CA VAL A 50 6.34 -6.73 -16.10
C VAL A 50 4.91 -6.95 -15.61
N VAL A 51 4.25 -8.01 -16.08
CA VAL A 51 2.82 -8.22 -15.82
C VAL A 51 2.56 -8.80 -14.42
N GLY A 52 3.36 -9.78 -13.98
CA GLY A 52 3.23 -10.42 -12.66
C GLY A 52 3.25 -9.44 -11.47
N PRO A 53 4.25 -8.54 -11.37
CA PRO A 53 4.32 -7.56 -10.29
C PRO A 53 3.15 -6.56 -10.28
N LEU A 54 2.66 -6.17 -11.46
CA LEU A 54 1.53 -5.24 -11.62
C LEU A 54 0.22 -5.86 -11.11
N ILE A 55 -0.02 -7.14 -11.40
CA ILE A 55 -1.22 -7.86 -10.94
C ILE A 55 -1.16 -8.11 -9.42
N SER A 56 -0.01 -8.53 -8.89
CA SER A 56 0.17 -8.78 -7.45
C SER A 56 -0.19 -7.55 -6.59
N GLN A 57 0.29 -6.37 -6.99
CA GLN A 57 0.00 -5.12 -6.28
C GLN A 57 -1.42 -4.59 -6.48
N ALA A 58 -2.07 -4.89 -7.62
CA ALA A 58 -3.46 -4.50 -7.87
C ALA A 58 -4.46 -5.35 -7.08
N VAL A 59 -4.18 -6.63 -6.87
CA VAL A 59 -5.09 -7.56 -6.18
C VAL A 59 -5.03 -7.37 -4.65
N TRP A 60 -3.86 -7.04 -4.10
CA TRP A 60 -3.67 -7.04 -2.65
C TRP A 60 -4.13 -5.77 -1.92
N GLY A 61 -4.23 -4.61 -2.58
CA GLY A 61 -4.63 -3.35 -1.94
C GLY A 61 -3.63 -2.84 -0.89
N THR A 62 -3.75 -1.59 -0.48
CA THR A 62 -2.87 -1.03 0.56
C THR A 62 -3.34 -1.50 1.94
N PRO A 63 -2.43 -2.02 2.78
CA PRO A 63 -2.77 -2.42 4.14
C PRO A 63 -3.09 -1.17 4.98
N VAL A 64 -4.23 -1.19 5.67
CA VAL A 64 -4.73 -0.08 6.46
C VAL A 64 -5.06 -0.55 7.87
N LEU A 65 -4.66 0.21 8.88
CA LEU A 65 -5.13 0.05 10.25
C LEU A 65 -6.32 0.96 10.47
N ARG A 66 -7.49 0.36 10.67
CA ARG A 66 -8.72 1.07 11.03
C ARG A 66 -8.85 1.06 12.55
N VAL A 67 -8.82 2.25 13.14
CA VAL A 67 -8.90 2.50 14.58
C VAL A 67 -10.25 3.14 14.86
N GLU A 68 -11.02 2.53 15.75
CA GLU A 68 -12.33 3.00 16.17
C GLU A 68 -12.29 3.34 17.67
N HIS A 69 -12.60 4.58 17.99
CA HIS A 69 -12.57 5.12 19.36
C HIS A 69 -13.68 6.15 19.55
N ASN A 70 -14.52 5.98 20.57
CA ASN A 70 -15.63 6.88 20.93
C ASN A 70 -16.53 7.28 19.74
N GLY A 71 -16.86 6.32 18.86
CA GLY A 71 -17.70 6.56 17.69
C GLY A 71 -17.00 7.22 16.50
N LYS A 72 -15.71 7.59 16.64
CA LYS A 72 -14.87 8.08 15.55
C LYS A 72 -14.11 6.94 14.90
N VAL A 73 -13.93 7.03 13.59
CA VAL A 73 -13.22 6.04 12.78
C VAL A 73 -12.05 6.72 12.10
N CYS A 74 -10.84 6.29 12.43
CA CYS A 74 -9.61 6.72 11.78
C CYS A 74 -8.97 5.58 11.00
N GLU A 75 -8.40 5.90 9.85
CA GLU A 75 -7.65 4.97 9.02
C GLU A 75 -6.20 5.43 8.93
N ILE A 76 -5.27 4.51 9.18
CA ILE A 76 -3.83 4.75 9.13
C ILE A 76 -3.25 3.82 8.07
N PHE A 77 -2.57 4.38 7.07
CA PHE A 77 -1.88 3.58 6.07
C PHE A 77 -0.53 4.19 5.70
N ALA A 78 0.43 3.32 5.43
CA ALA A 78 1.75 3.71 4.99
C ALA A 78 1.80 3.79 3.46
N HIS A 79 2.56 4.74 2.95
CA HIS A 79 2.85 4.88 1.52
C HIS A 79 4.27 5.43 1.34
N ASP A 80 4.71 5.59 0.09
CA ASP A 80 6.07 6.08 -0.22
C ASP A 80 7.18 5.20 0.40
N GLY A 81 7.07 3.88 0.23
CA GLY A 81 8.05 2.92 0.74
C GLY A 81 8.16 2.92 2.27
N LEU A 82 7.03 3.07 2.97
CA LEU A 82 6.90 3.17 4.44
C LEU A 82 7.37 4.49 5.06
N ARG A 83 7.95 5.42 4.29
CA ARG A 83 8.48 6.69 4.82
C ARG A 83 7.39 7.65 5.26
N LYS A 84 6.20 7.57 4.67
CA LYS A 84 5.07 8.45 4.98
C LYS A 84 3.89 7.64 5.48
N VAL A 85 3.20 8.19 6.47
CA VAL A 85 1.92 7.68 6.95
C VAL A 85 0.85 8.70 6.68
N ALA A 86 -0.20 8.27 6.00
CA ALA A 86 -1.42 9.02 5.85
C ALA A 86 -2.41 8.57 6.92
N ILE A 87 -2.99 9.55 7.61
CA ILE A 87 -4.03 9.35 8.62
C ILE A 87 -5.28 10.05 8.11
N ILE A 88 -6.34 9.28 7.93
CA ILE A 88 -7.67 9.78 7.56
C ILE A 88 -8.53 9.75 8.81
N GLU A 89 -8.97 10.91 9.26
CA GLU A 89 -9.87 11.07 10.39
C GLU A 89 -11.28 11.37 9.88
N ASP A 90 -12.25 10.59 10.36
CA ASP A 90 -13.69 10.77 10.08
C ASP A 90 -14.03 10.81 8.56
N GLY A 91 -13.19 10.18 7.72
CA GLY A 91 -13.40 9.99 6.27
C GLY A 91 -13.08 11.19 5.37
N TYR A 92 -12.88 12.39 5.94
CA TYR A 92 -12.68 13.63 5.15
C TYR A 92 -11.36 14.35 5.46
N THR A 93 -10.84 14.22 6.68
CA THR A 93 -9.63 14.92 7.10
C THR A 93 -8.43 14.01 6.90
N SER A 94 -7.60 14.29 5.89
CA SER A 94 -6.34 13.57 5.70
C SER A 94 -5.16 14.41 6.18
N ARG A 95 -4.26 13.80 6.94
CA ARG A 95 -2.95 14.36 7.27
C ARG A 95 -1.86 13.36 6.93
N GLU A 96 -0.72 13.86 6.50
CA GLU A 96 0.45 13.06 6.19
C GLU A 96 1.58 13.39 7.17
N ILE A 97 2.27 12.35 7.61
CA ILE A 97 3.39 12.46 8.53
C ILE A 97 4.57 11.74 7.91
N LEU A 98 5.70 12.45 7.78
CA LEU A 98 6.98 11.88 7.39
C LEU A 98 7.64 11.25 8.62
N ILE A 99 8.07 9.99 8.51
CA ILE A 99 8.66 9.22 9.60
C ILE A 99 10.13 8.99 9.29
N GLU A 100 10.95 9.96 9.67
CA GLU A 100 12.41 9.82 9.71
C GLU A 100 12.85 9.27 11.07
N GLU A 101 12.21 9.76 12.14
CA GLU A 101 12.47 9.38 13.52
C GLU A 101 11.20 8.86 14.22
N PRO A 102 11.32 8.18 15.37
CA PRO A 102 10.17 7.76 16.16
C PRO A 102 9.26 8.96 16.49
N THR A 103 8.09 8.98 15.86
CA THR A 103 7.16 10.11 15.94
C THR A 103 5.95 9.73 16.78
N GLU A 104 5.63 10.54 17.79
CA GLU A 104 4.41 10.39 18.58
C GLU A 104 3.36 11.41 18.12
N THR A 105 2.14 10.94 17.91
CA THR A 105 1.00 11.79 17.52
C THR A 105 -0.28 11.28 18.15
N THR A 106 -1.37 12.02 17.96
CA THR A 106 -2.70 11.64 18.44
C THR A 106 -3.59 11.30 17.25
N VAL A 107 -4.16 10.10 17.16
CA VAL A 107 -5.09 9.64 16.12
C VAL A 107 -6.43 9.28 16.75
N CYS A 108 -7.53 9.88 16.30
CA CYS A 108 -8.87 9.62 16.89
C CYS A 108 -8.91 9.81 18.43
N GLY A 109 -8.13 10.75 18.96
CA GLY A 109 -8.00 10.98 20.41
C GLY A 109 -7.10 9.99 21.15
N LEU A 110 -6.48 9.03 20.45
CA LEU A 110 -5.55 8.06 21.01
C LEU A 110 -4.10 8.46 20.76
N ARG A 111 -3.23 8.24 21.74
CA ARG A 111 -1.78 8.36 21.53
C ARG A 111 -1.28 7.21 20.66
N VAL A 112 -0.65 7.57 19.55
CA VAL A 112 -0.08 6.65 18.57
C VAL A 112 1.38 7.00 18.34
N ARG A 113 2.24 6.00 18.40
CA ARG A 113 3.66 6.13 18.11
C ARG A 113 4.02 5.37 16.84
N PHE A 114 4.76 6.01 15.97
CA PHE A 114 5.25 5.47 14.71
C PHE A 114 6.76 5.33 14.75
N TYR A 115 7.29 4.17 14.38
CA TYR A 115 8.74 3.98 14.24
C TYR A 115 9.07 2.83 13.28
N HIS A 116 10.24 2.95 12.64
CA HIS A 116 10.79 1.90 11.81
C HIS A 116 11.49 0.86 12.68
N LYS A 117 11.26 -0.41 12.39
CA LYS A 117 12.00 -1.52 12.97
C LYS A 117 12.72 -2.30 11.87
N PRO A 118 14.05 -2.50 11.96
CA PRO A 118 14.77 -3.34 11.02
C PRO A 118 14.28 -4.79 11.09
N HIS A 119 14.11 -5.41 9.93
CA HIS A 119 13.71 -6.81 9.76
C HIS A 119 14.54 -7.44 8.65
N TRP A 120 14.53 -8.78 8.56
CA TRP A 120 15.45 -9.52 7.70
C TRP A 120 15.25 -9.26 6.20
N LEU A 121 14.06 -8.76 5.81
CA LEU A 121 13.68 -8.39 4.45
C LEU A 121 13.55 -6.86 4.24
N GLY A 122 14.09 -6.04 5.14
CA GLY A 122 14.05 -4.57 5.02
C GLY A 122 13.58 -3.86 6.29
N ALA A 123 12.92 -2.70 6.17
CA ALA A 123 12.32 -1.99 7.29
C ALA A 123 10.81 -2.30 7.37
N VAL A 124 10.27 -2.42 8.59
CA VAL A 124 8.83 -2.53 8.81
C VAL A 124 8.39 -1.35 9.66
N LEU A 125 7.25 -0.75 9.31
CA LEU A 125 6.66 0.30 10.10
C LEU A 125 5.83 -0.29 11.24
N ILE A 126 6.18 0.09 12.47
CA ILE A 126 5.42 -0.25 13.68
C ILE A 126 4.53 0.92 14.06
N VAL A 127 3.25 0.62 14.26
CA VAL A 127 2.25 1.54 14.78
C VAL A 127 1.86 1.06 16.18
N GLU A 128 2.22 1.82 17.20
CA GLU A 128 1.91 1.50 18.58
C GLU A 128 0.77 2.37 19.09
N ILE A 129 -0.35 1.74 19.47
CA ILE A 129 -1.58 2.40 19.90
C ILE A 129 -1.87 1.90 21.32
N GLU A 130 -1.85 2.79 22.31
CA GLU A 130 -2.08 2.44 23.74
C GLU A 130 -1.25 1.23 24.22
N GLY A 131 0.03 1.15 23.80
CA GLY A 131 0.95 0.06 24.17
C GLY A 131 0.79 -1.24 23.36
N LYS A 132 -0.20 -1.34 22.45
CA LYS A 132 -0.34 -2.45 21.51
C LYS A 132 0.37 -2.14 20.20
N LYS A 133 1.19 -3.08 19.72
CA LYS A 133 2.02 -2.91 18.52
C LYS A 133 1.37 -3.57 17.31
N TYR A 134 1.16 -2.78 16.26
CA TYR A 134 0.61 -3.21 14.98
C TYR A 134 1.66 -3.03 13.88
N ARG A 135 1.72 -3.98 12.94
CA ARG A 135 2.68 -3.95 11.82
C ARG A 135 1.98 -3.56 10.53
N LEU A 136 2.46 -2.50 9.88
CA LEU A 136 2.10 -2.12 8.52
C LEU A 136 3.19 -2.62 7.54
N PRO A 137 2.82 -3.43 6.52
CA PRO A 137 3.65 -3.68 5.33
C PRO A 137 3.77 -2.44 4.44
#